data_AF-C2ET05-F1
#
_entry.id   AF-C2ET05-F1
#
_cell.length_a   1.000
_cell.length_b   1.000
_cell.length_c   1.000
_cell.angle_alpha   90.00
_cell.angle_beta   90.00
_cell.angle_gamma   90.00
#
_symmetry.space_group_name_H-M   'P 1'
#
loop_
_entity.id
_entity.type
_entity.pdbx_description
1 polymer ?
#
loop_
_entity_poly.entity_id
_entity_poly.type
_entity_poly.pdbx_seq_one_letter_code
_entity_poly.pdbx_strand_id
1 'polypeptide(L)' 'MVIVPIGYAAQELFDVSQVRGGTPYGATTIAGGDGSRQPSQEELSIARYQGEYVAGLAVKLNG' A
#
# COMPACT_ATOMS: atom_id res chain seq x y z
N MET A 1 10.72 13.73 -11.38
CA MET A 1 10.03 12.67 -10.61
C MET A 1 9.38 13.33 -9.40
N VAL A 2 8.13 12.98 -9.10
CA VAL A 2 7.39 13.45 -7.92
C VAL A 2 7.15 12.25 -7.01
N ILE A 3 7.41 12.38 -5.72
CA ILE A 3 7.19 11.32 -4.73
C ILE A 3 5.77 11.46 -4.16
N VAL A 4 5.02 10.37 -4.14
CA VAL A 4 3.60 10.34 -3.77
C VAL A 4 3.39 9.30 -2.66
N PRO A 5 3.40 9.70 -1.38
CA PRO A 5 3.05 8.81 -0.28
C PRO A 5 1.53 8.55 -0.25
N ILE A 6 1.12 7.38 0.25
CA ILE A 6 -0.30 7.00 0.32
C ILE A 6 -1.02 7.53 1.57
N GLY A 7 -0.26 7.99 2.57
CA GLY A 7 -0.82 8.47 3.83
C GLY A 7 -1.59 7.38 4.58
N TYR A 8 -2.56 7.78 5.40
CA TYR A 8 -3.38 6.86 6.20
C TYR A 8 -4.81 6.70 5.66
N ALA A 9 -5.01 6.88 4.35
CA ALA A 9 -6.35 6.80 3.76
C ALA A 9 -6.85 5.37 3.52
N ALA A 10 -5.94 4.40 3.37
CA ALA A 10 -6.29 2.98 3.36
C ALA A 10 -6.68 2.53 4.78
N GLN A 11 -7.89 2.01 4.95
CA GLN A 11 -8.43 1.62 6.27
C GLN A 11 -7.63 0.47 6.89
N GLU A 12 -7.08 -0.38 6.03
CA GLU A 12 -6.13 -1.44 6.34
C GLU A 12 -4.78 -0.93 6.86
N LEU A 13 -4.63 0.35 7.20
CA LEU A 13 -3.47 0.83 7.98
C LEU A 13 -3.78 0.96 9.48
N PHE A 14 -5.05 0.90 9.88
CA PHE A 14 -5.47 1.11 11.27
C PHE A 14 -5.80 -0.18 12.03
N ASP A 15 -6.05 -1.27 11.34
CA ASP A 15 -6.26 -2.57 11.98
C ASP A 15 -4.93 -3.13 12.55
N VAL A 16 -4.97 -3.47 13.84
CA VAL A 16 -3.82 -3.96 14.63
C VAL A 16 -4.03 -5.39 15.13
N SER A 17 -5.06 -6.08 14.63
CA SER A 17 -5.40 -7.44 15.04
C SER A 17 -4.50 -8.51 14.42
N GLN A 18 -3.77 -8.17 13.36
CA GLN A 18 -2.96 -9.09 12.58
C GLN A 18 -1.63 -8.46 12.13
N VAL A 19 -0.62 -9.31 11.98
CA VAL A 19 0.69 -8.90 11.45
C VAL A 19 0.62 -8.75 9.93
N ARG A 20 0.94 -7.55 9.44
CA ARG A 20 0.94 -7.20 8.01
C ARG A 20 1.88 -6.05 7.69
N GLY A 21 2.18 -5.90 6.40
CA GLY A 21 2.77 -4.71 5.82
C GLY A 21 1.76 -3.58 5.55
N GLY A 22 2.27 -2.49 4.98
CA GLY A 22 1.57 -1.22 4.78
C GLY A 22 2.16 -0.11 5.65
N THR A 23 2.48 1.02 5.03
CA THR A 23 2.99 2.22 5.71
C THR A 23 2.41 3.48 5.06
N PRO A 24 2.41 4.65 5.74
CA PRO A 24 2.02 5.90 5.08
C PRO A 24 2.92 6.27 3.89
N TYR A 25 4.12 5.70 3.81
CA TYR A 25 5.03 5.90 2.68
C TYR A 25 4.66 5.07 1.45
N GLY A 26 3.94 3.96 1.63
CA GLY A 26 3.56 3.03 0.57
C GLY A 26 3.18 1.65 1.09
N ALA A 27 2.54 0.88 0.22
CA ALA A 27 2.22 -0.53 0.39
C ALA A 27 3.50 -1.35 0.57
N THR A 28 3.48 -2.26 1.53
CA THR A 28 4.54 -3.25 1.75
C THR A 28 3.90 -4.58 2.10
N THR A 29 4.68 -5.65 2.05
CA THR A 29 4.27 -6.99 2.48
C THR A 29 5.38 -7.62 3.32
N ILE A 30 5.01 -8.52 4.23
CA ILE A 30 5.97 -9.28 5.03
C ILE A 30 6.09 -10.69 4.42
N ALA A 31 7.30 -11.07 4.00
CA ALA A 31 7.53 -12.38 3.37
C ALA A 31 7.87 -13.51 4.38
N GLY A 32 8.12 -13.18 5.65
CA GLY A 32 8.66 -14.13 6.63
C GLY A 32 10.17 -14.38 6.43
N GLY A 33 10.79 -15.12 7.35
CA GLY A 33 12.25 -15.35 7.31
C GLY A 33 12.73 -16.26 6.19
N ASP A 34 11.86 -17.15 5.71
CA ASP A 34 12.10 -18.08 4.60
C ASP A 34 11.47 -17.63 3.27
N GLY A 35 10.78 -16.49 3.26
CA GLY A 35 10.09 -15.96 2.09
C GLY A 35 8.80 -16.69 1.70
N SER A 36 8.30 -17.63 2.51
CA SER A 36 7.14 -18.45 2.16
C SER A 36 5.80 -17.71 2.28
N ARG A 37 5.71 -16.68 3.13
CA ARG A 37 4.45 -15.93 3.34
C ARG A 37 4.11 -15.12 2.10
N GLN A 38 2.91 -15.36 1.57
CA GLN A 38 2.34 -14.58 0.49
C GLN A 38 1.66 -13.30 1.01
N PRO A 39 1.50 -12.27 0.16
CA PRO A 39 0.76 -11.07 0.54
C PRO A 39 -0.65 -11.38 1.04
N SER A 40 -1.03 -10.79 2.17
CA SER A 40 -2.41 -10.91 2.68
C SER A 40 -3.39 -10.10 1.82
N GLN A 41 -4.69 -10.34 1.98
CA GLN A 41 -5.70 -9.59 1.23
C GLN A 41 -5.65 -8.09 1.56
N GLU A 42 -5.38 -7.74 2.81
CA GLU A 42 -5.23 -6.37 3.27
C GLU A 42 -4.02 -5.69 2.64
N GLU A 43 -2.87 -6.38 2.57
CA GLU A 43 -1.67 -5.87 1.91
C GLU A 43 -1.93 -5.62 0.41
N LEU A 44 -2.65 -6.53 -0.25
CA LEU A 44 -3.07 -6.39 -1.65
C LEU A 44 -4.05 -5.23 -1.85
N SER A 45 -4.99 -5.01 -0.92
CA SER A 45 -5.91 -3.87 -0.95
C SER A 45 -5.16 -2.54 -0.83
N ILE A 46 -4.18 -2.44 0.08
CA ILE A 46 -3.33 -1.24 0.21
C ILE A 46 -2.54 -0.99 -1.08
N ALA A 47 -2.00 -2.06 -1.70
CA ALA A 47 -1.28 -1.95 -2.97
C ALA A 47 -2.18 -1.48 -4.12
N ARG A 48 -3.43 -1.98 -4.18
CA ARG A 48 -4.43 -1.51 -5.15
C ARG A 48 -4.76 -0.03 -4.93
N TYR A 49 -5.02 0.37 -3.69
CA TYR A 49 -5.24 1.77 -3.34
C TYR A 49 -4.06 2.67 -3.76
N GLN A 50 -2.82 2.24 -3.49
CA GLN A 50 -1.63 2.96 -3.93
C GLN A 50 -1.61 3.16 -5.45
N GLY A 51 -1.90 2.10 -6.22
CA GLY A 51 -1.96 2.16 -7.67
C GLY A 51 -2.99 3.18 -8.17
N GLU A 52 -4.21 3.12 -7.65
CA GLU A 52 -5.28 4.06 -7.97
C GLU A 52 -4.91 5.50 -7.61
N TYR A 53 -4.33 5.72 -6.43
CA TYR A 53 -3.95 7.05 -5.94
C TYR A 53 -2.85 7.68 -6.80
N VAL A 54 -1.79 6.92 -7.10
CA VAL A 54 -0.69 7.40 -7.95
C VAL A 54 -1.16 7.62 -9.38
N ALA A 55 -1.93 6.70 -9.96
CA ALA A 55 -2.45 6.84 -11.31
C ALA A 55 -3.39 8.05 -11.43
N GLY A 56 -4.29 8.24 -10.47
CA GLY A 56 -5.20 9.39 -10.42
C GLY A 56 -4.45 10.72 -10.32
N LEU A 57 -3.35 10.78 -9.56
CA LEU A 57 -2.51 11.97 -9.52
C LEU A 57 -1.75 12.19 -10.83
N ALA A 58 -1.20 11.13 -11.42
CA ALA A 58 -0.46 11.22 -12.68
C ALA A 58 -1.35 11.75 -13.82
N VAL A 59 -2.59 11.30 -13.92
CA VAL A 59 -3.56 11.82 -14.91
C VAL A 59 -3.78 13.33 -14.74
N LYS A 60 -3.94 13.81 -13.50
CA LYS A 60 -4.12 15.24 -13.22
C LYS A 60 -2.88 16.09 -13.57
N LEU A 61 -1.70 15.49 -13.50
CA LEU A 61 -0.45 16.15 -13.88
C LEU A 61 -0.20 16.14 -15.41
N ASN A 62 -0.84 15.23 -16.14
CA ASN A 62 -0.59 15.01 -17.56
C ASN A 62 -1.30 16.00 -18.50
N GLY A 63 -2.23 16.84 -18.00
CA GLY A 63 -2.96 17.83 -18.80
C GLY A 63 -3.90 17.19 -19.81
#